data_AF-A0A5M9HZ77-F1
#
_entry.id   AF-A0A5M9HZ77-F1
#
_cell.length_a   1.000
_cell.length_b   1.000
_cell.length_c   1.000
_cell.angle_alpha   90.00
_cell.angle_beta   90.00
_cell.angle_gamma   90.00
#
_symmetry.space_group_name_H-M   'P 1'
#
loop_
_entity.id
_entity.type
_entity.pdbx_description
1 polymer ?
#
loop_
_entity_poly.entity_id
_entity_poly.type
_entity_poly.pdbx_seq_one_letter_code
_entity_poly.pdbx_strand_id
1 'polypeptide(L)' 'MSNRDKAKQILDTLPDYKIDKILLILQGIQIDDEIEDDIFCENLTERYLRDDSSDKNDSISLEEFAEQENVKL' A
#
# COMPACT_ATOMS: atom_id res chain seq x y z
N MET A 1 33.71 12.54 1.19
CA MET A 1 32.81 11.37 1.32
C MET A 1 31.38 11.88 1.36
N SER A 2 30.53 11.43 0.45
CA SER A 2 29.12 11.83 0.45
C SER A 2 28.34 11.11 1.56
N ASN A 3 27.15 11.60 1.91
CA ASN A 3 26.27 10.88 2.83
C ASN A 3 25.87 9.49 2.31
N ARG A 4 25.78 9.33 0.98
CA ARG A 4 25.53 8.04 0.33
C ARG A 4 26.69 7.05 0.57
N ASP A 5 27.93 7.51 0.48
CA ASP A 5 29.11 6.67 0.71
C ASP A 5 29.19 6.23 2.18
N LYS A 6 28.89 7.14 3.11
CA LYS A 6 28.82 6.82 4.54
C LYS A 6 27.73 5.79 4.85
N ALA A 7 26.55 5.93 4.23
CA ALA A 7 25.45 4.98 4.41
C ALA A 7 25.82 3.57 3.94
N LYS A 8 26.44 3.43 2.76
CA LYS A 8 26.94 2.14 2.25
C LYS A 8 27.93 1.51 3.23
N GLN A 9 28.89 2.28 3.71
CA GLN A 9 29.89 1.78 4.65
C GLN A 9 29.27 1.30 5.98
N ILE A 10 28.21 1.95 6.45
CA ILE A 10 27.47 1.49 7.64
C ILE A 10 26.75 0.18 7.33
N LEU A 11 26.04 0.08 6.20
CA LEU A 11 25.31 -1.12 5.80
C LEU A 11 26.23 -2.34 5.70
N ASP A 12 27.42 -2.19 5.10
CA ASP A 12 28.39 -3.27 4.94
C ASP A 12 28.91 -3.85 6.27
N THR A 13 28.74 -3.13 7.39
CA THR A 13 29.20 -3.57 8.73
C THR A 13 28.11 -4.23 9.57
N LEU A 14 26.86 -4.22 9.11
CA LEU A 14 25.73 -4.72 9.89
C LEU A 14 25.47 -6.21 9.62
N PRO A 15 24.99 -6.95 10.63
CA PRO A 15 24.54 -8.33 10.44
C PRO A 15 23.20 -8.39 9.67
N ASP A 16 22.99 -9.47 8.92
CA ASP A 16 21.84 -9.65 8.01
C ASP A 16 20.47 -9.34 8.63
N TYR A 17 20.21 -9.79 9.87
CA TYR A 17 18.92 -9.54 10.54
C TYR A 17 18.61 -8.04 10.79
N LYS A 18 19.62 -7.17 10.75
CA LYS A 18 19.43 -5.71 10.79
C LYS A 18 19.25 -5.13 9.38
N ILE A 19 19.90 -5.73 8.37
CA ILE A 19 19.72 -5.36 6.97
C ILE A 19 18.27 -5.56 6.54
N ASP A 20 17.63 -6.66 6.91
CA ASP A 20 16.22 -6.92 6.58
C ASP A 20 15.29 -5.80 7.08
N LYS A 21 15.52 -5.33 8.31
CA LYS A 21 14.73 -4.23 8.91
C LYS A 21 14.99 -2.90 8.22
N ILE A 22 16.25 -2.63 7.85
CA ILE A 22 16.62 -1.41 7.15
C ILE A 22 16.05 -1.43 5.73
N LEU A 23 16.07 -2.58 5.06
CA LEU A 23 15.47 -2.75 3.74
C LEU A 23 13.97 -2.46 3.79
N LEU A 24 13.25 -2.97 4.78
CA LEU A 24 11.83 -2.68 4.97
C LEU A 24 11.55 -1.18 5.12
N ILE A 25 12.38 -0.47 5.89
CA ILE A 25 12.26 0.99 6.07
C ILE A 25 12.58 1.73 4.77
N LEU A 26 13.63 1.34 4.06
CA LEU A 26 14.01 1.96 2.79
C LEU A 26 12.96 1.71 1.69
N GLN A 27 12.35 0.53 1.68
CA GLN A 27 11.20 0.21 0.84
C GLN A 27 10.01 1.09 1.23
N GLY A 28 9.72 1.26 2.52
CA GLY A 28 8.73 2.23 3.01
C GLY A 28 8.99 3.68 2.60
N ILE A 29 10.25 4.10 2.54
CA ILE A 29 10.65 5.45 2.07
C ILE A 29 10.60 5.55 0.53
N GLN A 30 10.83 4.45 -0.17
CA GLN A 30 10.70 4.37 -1.64
C GLN A 30 9.25 4.30 -2.11
N ILE A 31 8.35 3.84 -1.25
CA ILE A 31 6.92 3.96 -1.43
C ILE A 31 6.62 5.45 -1.28
N ASP A 32 6.58 6.12 -2.42
CA ASP A 32 6.02 7.47 -2.56
C ASP A 32 4.51 7.33 -2.32
N ASP A 33 3.95 8.06 -1.34
CA ASP A 33 2.54 8.00 -0.98
C ASP A 33 1.64 8.17 -2.23
N GLU A 34 2.07 8.98 -3.21
CA GLU A 34 1.35 9.17 -4.48
C GLU A 34 1.36 7.90 -5.36
N ILE A 35 2.49 7.18 -5.40
CA ILE A 35 2.60 5.91 -6.15
C ILE A 35 1.80 4.80 -5.45
N GLU A 36 1.75 4.79 -4.11
CA GLU A 36 0.92 3.85 -3.36
C GLU A 36 -0.57 4.04 -3.69
N ASP A 37 -1.06 5.28 -3.65
CA ASP A 37 -2.45 5.60 -3.97
C ASP A 37 -2.82 5.22 -5.41
N ASP A 38 -1.94 5.52 -6.38
CA ASP A 38 -2.15 5.16 -7.79
C ASP A 38 -2.21 3.65 -7.97
N ILE A 39 -1.24 2.91 -7.43
CA ILE A 39 -1.20 1.43 -7.51
C ILE A 39 -2.40 0.82 -6.79
N PHE A 40 -2.80 1.36 -5.64
CA PHE A 40 -3.94 0.89 -4.87
C PHE A 40 -5.24 1.08 -5.66
N CYS A 41 -5.47 2.26 -6.24
CA CYS A 41 -6.65 2.57 -7.05
C CYS A 41 -6.71 1.74 -8.34
N GLU A 42 -5.57 1.53 -9.01
CA GLU A 42 -5.49 0.68 -10.21
C GLU A 42 -5.87 -0.76 -9.86
N ASN A 43 -5.32 -1.30 -8.77
CA ASN A 43 -5.65 -2.66 -8.31
C ASN A 43 -7.12 -2.79 -7.91
N LEU A 44 -7.72 -1.78 -7.27
CA LEU A 44 -9.14 -1.79 -6.92
C LEU A 44 -10.02 -1.85 -8.18
N THR A 45 -9.68 -1.07 -9.20
CA THR A 45 -10.38 -1.05 -10.49
C THR A 45 -10.25 -2.39 -11.23
N GLU A 46 -9.04 -2.93 -11.32
CA GLU A 46 -8.80 -4.23 -11.95
C GLU A 46 -9.57 -5.36 -11.27
N ARG A 47 -9.66 -5.35 -9.93
CA ARG A 47 -10.47 -6.33 -9.19
C ARG A 47 -11.94 -6.22 -9.55
N TYR A 48 -12.49 -5.01 -9.59
CA TYR A 48 -13.89 -4.77 -10.00
C TYR A 48 -14.16 -5.21 -11.45
N LEU A 49 -13.24 -4.94 -12.38
CA LEU A 49 -13.40 -5.32 -13.79
C LEU A 49 -13.34 -6.84 -13.99
N ARG A 50 -12.50 -7.53 -13.21
CA ARG A 50 -12.34 -9.00 -13.26
C ARG A 50 -13.43 -9.76 -12.50
N ASP A 51 -14.21 -9.08 -11.67
CA ASP A 51 -15.36 -9.66 -11.00
C ASP A 51 -16.41 -10.07 -12.05
N ASP A 52 -16.76 -11.35 -12.09
CA ASP A 52 -17.76 -11.95 -12.99
C ASP A 52 -19.11 -12.17 -12.32
N SER A 53 -19.26 -11.74 -11.07
CA SER A 53 -20.50 -11.81 -10.32
C SER A 53 -21.62 -11.00 -10.99
N SER A 54 -22.84 -11.55 -10.96
CA SER A 54 -24.00 -10.93 -11.59
C SER A 54 -24.46 -9.66 -10.86
N ASP A 55 -24.14 -9.58 -9.57
CA ASP A 55 -24.48 -8.52 -8.63
C ASP A 55 -23.42 -7.41 -8.54
N LYS A 56 -22.31 -7.49 -9.27
CA LYS A 56 -21.24 -6.46 -9.21
C LYS A 56 -21.68 -5.03 -9.52
N ASN A 57 -22.80 -4.86 -10.22
CA ASN A 57 -23.37 -3.55 -10.55
C ASN A 57 -24.59 -3.19 -9.70
N ASP A 58 -24.96 -4.05 -8.74
CA ASP A 58 -26.02 -3.74 -7.80
C ASP A 58 -25.57 -2.58 -6.91
N SER A 59 -26.50 -1.66 -6.64
CA SER A 59 -26.23 -0.48 -5.83
C SER A 59 -27.26 -0.36 -4.72
N ILE A 60 -26.79 0.18 -3.59
CA ILE A 60 -27.59 0.55 -2.44
C ILE A 60 -27.36 2.01 -2.12
N SER A 61 -28.26 2.63 -1.36
CA SER A 61 -28.04 4.00 -0.91
C SER A 61 -26.91 4.07 0.13
N LEU A 62 -26.35 5.28 0.32
CA LEU A 62 -25.34 5.48 1.36
C LEU A 62 -25.92 5.18 2.75
N GLU A 63 -27.18 5.56 2.97
CA GLU A 63 -27.91 5.30 4.21
C GLU A 63 -28.06 3.81 4.48
N GLU A 64 -28.44 3.03 3.46
CA GLU A 64 -28.55 1.57 3.56
C GLU A 64 -27.20 0.92 3.85
N PHE A 65 -26.13 1.35 3.16
CA PHE A 65 -24.78 0.84 3.40
C PHE A 65 -24.29 1.15 4.82
N ALA A 66 -24.54 2.37 5.31
CA ALA A 66 -24.16 2.76 6.65
C ALA A 66 -24.90 1.97 7.72
N GLU A 67 -26.20 1.69 7.52
CA GLU A 67 -26.97 0.81 8.40
C GLU A 67 -26.41 -0.62 8.40
N GLN A 68 -26.07 -1.18 7.23
CA GLN A 68 -25.47 -2.52 7.11
C GLN A 68 -24.13 -2.63 7.84
N GLU A 69 -23.27 -1.63 7.69
CA GLU A 69 -21.92 -1.61 8.28
C GLU A 69 -21.91 -1.09 9.73
N ASN A 70 -23.07 -0.75 10.28
CA ASN A 70 -23.22 -0.16 11.62
C ASN A 70 -22.36 1.13 11.78
N VAL A 71 -22.29 1.91 10.71
CA VAL A 71 -21.61 3.21 10.65
C VAL A 71 -22.65 4.31 10.79
N LYS A 72 -22.38 5.30 11.65
CA LYS A 72 -23.22 6.48 11.76
C LYS A 72 -22.81 7.50 10.70
N LEU A 73 -23.71 7.80 9.77
CA LEU A 73 -23.60 8.92 8.82
C LEU A 73 -23.77 10.28 9.52
#